data_AF-A0ABD5YCD9-F1
#
_entry.id   AF-A0ABD5YCD9-F1
#
_cell.length_a   1.000
_cell.length_b   1.000
_cell.length_c   1.000
_cell.angle_alpha   90.00
_cell.angle_beta   90.00
_cell.angle_gamma   90.00
#
_symmetry.space_group_name_H-M   'P 1'
#
loop_
_entity.id
_entity.type
_entity.pdbx_description
1 polymer ?
#
loop_
_entity_poly.entity_id
_entity_poly.type
_entity_poly.pdbx_seq_one_letter_code
_entity_poly.pdbx_strand_id
1 'polypeptide(L)'
;MVAEALTSDAAHLAVGGALVAVALAVAYKTDRPSGAWTRALRSRFLLGVPWGTLVAVAGVICVYLFVQSGLENPDRPVVIPFRSWSYLYPEGLLWSSFAHANRGHITGNLLSTLVAGGVAEYAYGHFPGGREVDDETGTLRSALPSRESLRRVRAEGLAASEPGRVARSALASLAEGDSLGESPYVRAFAVVPGAMAAFGVVSALFALGPVIGFSGVVFALWGFALVFYPVGTIAALTGATLLDVASETLRNPVVTAEASGFYGPPGWANVAIQGHALGLIAGALAAAWLVRRRRGGDADVDEAGAGRRTTALAAFGAVLLFGASRRLWAVYWYLGNQRYELYRAVGLGLLAVLAAVVALAVAGRDEPLRPDLAVPESATVRGAIRSATPAAVGLLLLASALAVVAGPGVVPNLVAVGDGDLPGDPVEVEGYQVTYAEDVEDRTVNVVDVRAFGRSTSVNTSGVIVKNADREIWTTAVSRGNLAFWGYRAVDVGGTGWRETVWVQRVGWVAANGGPTYRVDAVRNETRSTLFTSESARAEPRIDGRNVTVAAVEGGFELRVAYEGETERSVLPAANESVTLRGVTLVHEEDAVFAERGETRVRIATRERYEGRQ
;
A
#
# COMPACT_ATOMS: atom_id res chain seq x y z
N MET A 1 -15.37 -15.92 33.05
CA MET A 1 -15.07 -14.89 32.01
C MET A 1 -13.74 -15.13 31.29
N VAL A 2 -12.54 -14.72 31.75
CA VAL A 2 -11.30 -14.89 30.94
C VAL A 2 -10.92 -16.37 30.71
N ALA A 3 -10.93 -17.20 31.75
CA ALA A 3 -10.65 -18.64 31.61
C ALA A 3 -11.71 -19.37 30.76
N GLU A 4 -12.94 -18.86 30.74
CA GLU A 4 -14.10 -19.44 30.04
C GLU A 4 -14.13 -19.03 28.56
N ALA A 5 -13.67 -17.81 28.25
CA ALA A 5 -13.42 -17.33 26.89
C ALA A 5 -12.21 -18.06 26.27
N LEU A 6 -11.12 -18.25 27.02
CA LEU A 6 -9.95 -19.01 26.57
C LEU A 6 -10.28 -20.48 26.28
N THR A 7 -11.14 -21.11 27.09
CA THR A 7 -11.60 -22.49 26.84
C THR A 7 -12.58 -22.57 25.67
N SER A 8 -13.41 -21.54 25.46
CA SER A 8 -14.27 -21.43 24.28
C SER A 8 -13.46 -21.30 22.99
N ASP A 9 -12.51 -20.37 22.92
CA ASP A 9 -11.71 -20.13 21.72
C ASP A 9 -10.87 -21.35 21.35
N ALA A 10 -10.24 -21.99 22.34
CA ALA A 10 -9.50 -23.23 22.14
C ALA A 10 -10.40 -24.37 21.61
N ALA A 11 -11.64 -24.48 22.10
CA ALA A 11 -12.60 -25.46 21.62
C ALA A 11 -13.01 -25.18 20.16
N HIS A 12 -13.30 -23.93 19.80
CA HIS A 12 -13.63 -23.54 18.42
C HIS A 12 -12.48 -23.81 17.46
N LEU A 13 -11.25 -23.47 17.85
CA LEU A 13 -10.05 -23.77 17.06
C LEU A 13 -9.81 -25.27 16.92
N ALA A 14 -10.01 -26.06 17.98
CA ALA A 14 -9.87 -27.51 17.93
C ALA A 14 -10.88 -28.16 16.97
N VAL A 15 -12.15 -27.75 17.06
CA VAL A 15 -13.22 -28.25 16.17
C VAL A 15 -12.96 -27.83 14.72
N GLY A 16 -12.67 -26.55 14.48
CA GLY A 16 -12.35 -26.02 13.15
C GLY A 16 -11.13 -26.72 12.55
N GLY A 17 -10.06 -26.89 13.33
CA GLY A 17 -8.86 -27.61 12.93
C GLY A 17 -9.11 -29.07 12.57
N ALA A 18 -9.94 -29.78 13.36
CA ALA A 18 -10.33 -31.15 13.06
C ALA A 18 -11.11 -31.26 11.74
N LEU A 19 -12.06 -30.34 11.48
CA LEU A 19 -12.81 -30.29 10.23
C LEU A 19 -11.90 -30.05 9.02
N VAL A 20 -10.96 -29.11 9.13
CA VAL A 20 -9.96 -28.85 8.09
C VAL A 20 -9.08 -30.09 7.84
N ALA A 21 -8.61 -30.75 8.90
CA ALA A 21 -7.80 -31.96 8.78
C ALA A 21 -8.55 -33.10 8.07
N VAL A 22 -9.83 -33.30 8.39
CA VAL A 22 -10.69 -34.29 7.72
C VAL A 22 -10.87 -33.93 6.24
N ALA A 23 -11.18 -32.66 5.93
CA ALA A 23 -11.34 -32.21 4.54
C ALA A 23 -10.06 -32.42 3.71
N LEU A 24 -8.90 -32.06 4.26
CA LEU A 24 -7.59 -32.29 3.63
C LEU A 24 -7.30 -33.79 3.45
N ALA A 25 -7.62 -34.62 4.44
CA ALA A 25 -7.44 -36.06 4.34
C ALA A 25 -8.32 -36.68 3.26
N VAL A 26 -9.57 -36.24 3.12
CA VAL A 26 -10.49 -36.67 2.05
C VAL A 26 -9.94 -36.26 0.68
N ALA A 27 -9.53 -35.00 0.51
CA ALA A 27 -8.94 -34.51 -0.74
C ALA A 27 -7.67 -35.30 -1.11
N TYR A 28 -6.73 -35.46 -0.17
CA TYR A 28 -5.48 -36.19 -0.38
C TYR A 28 -5.71 -37.67 -0.72
N LYS A 29 -6.61 -38.35 0.00
CA LYS A 29 -6.95 -39.76 -0.27
C LYS A 29 -7.65 -39.95 -1.61
N THR A 30 -8.39 -38.94 -2.07
CA THR A 30 -9.08 -38.97 -3.37
C THR A 30 -8.09 -38.75 -4.51
N ASP A 31 -7.22 -37.74 -4.39
CA ASP A 31 -6.26 -37.37 -5.44
C ASP A 31 -5.09 -38.36 -5.53
N ARG A 32 -4.74 -39.04 -4.42
CA ARG A 32 -3.57 -39.95 -4.30
C ARG A 32 -2.34 -39.40 -5.03
N PRO A 33 -1.86 -38.20 -4.67
CA PRO A 33 -0.95 -37.44 -5.51
C PRO A 33 0.41 -38.10 -5.75
N SER A 34 0.78 -39.18 -5.05
CA SER A 34 2.01 -39.98 -5.29
C SER A 34 3.27 -39.11 -5.51
N GLY A 35 3.40 -38.03 -4.74
CA GLY A 35 4.52 -37.08 -4.84
C GLY A 35 4.50 -36.16 -6.08
N ALA A 36 3.47 -36.18 -6.91
CA ALA A 36 3.34 -35.34 -8.11
C ALA A 36 3.43 -33.83 -7.79
N TRP A 37 2.81 -33.38 -6.69
CA TRP A 37 2.84 -31.97 -6.30
C TRP A 37 4.25 -31.51 -5.91
N THR A 38 4.97 -32.32 -5.13
CA THR A 38 6.34 -32.00 -4.72
C THR A 38 7.31 -32.10 -5.89
N ARG A 39 7.13 -33.06 -6.81
CA ARG A 39 7.89 -33.14 -8.07
C ARG A 39 7.69 -31.90 -8.94
N ALA A 40 6.45 -31.46 -9.13
CA ALA A 40 6.12 -30.27 -9.92
C ALA A 40 6.80 -29.01 -9.37
N LEU A 41 6.79 -28.81 -8.04
CA LEU A 41 7.48 -27.70 -7.39
C LEU A 41 9.01 -27.84 -7.47
N ARG A 42 9.55 -29.02 -7.17
CA ARG A 42 10.99 -29.29 -7.19
C ARG A 42 11.60 -29.22 -8.59
N SER A 43 10.81 -29.39 -9.65
CA SER A 43 11.28 -29.23 -11.04
C SER A 43 11.70 -27.79 -11.35
N ARG A 44 11.12 -26.79 -10.66
CA ARG A 44 11.35 -25.36 -10.91
C ARG A 44 12.07 -24.67 -9.74
N PHE A 45 11.78 -25.07 -8.51
CA PHE A 45 12.35 -24.48 -7.30
C PHE A 45 13.49 -25.29 -6.71
N LEU A 46 14.44 -24.56 -6.12
CA LEU A 46 15.47 -25.12 -5.24
C LEU A 46 14.78 -25.71 -4.00
N LEU A 47 14.87 -27.03 -3.85
CA LEU A 47 14.19 -27.82 -2.80
C LEU A 47 12.64 -27.76 -2.83
N GLY A 48 12.04 -27.19 -3.87
CA GLY A 48 10.59 -27.00 -3.92
C GLY A 48 10.08 -25.72 -3.23
N VAL A 49 10.99 -24.81 -2.85
CA VAL A 49 10.69 -23.63 -2.04
C VAL A 49 10.97 -22.32 -2.81
N PRO A 50 10.07 -21.32 -2.74
CA PRO A 50 10.27 -19.98 -3.32
C PRO A 50 11.15 -19.12 -2.40
N TRP A 51 12.43 -19.46 -2.30
CA TRP A 51 13.38 -18.82 -1.38
C TRP A 51 13.50 -17.30 -1.60
N GLY A 52 13.43 -16.83 -2.84
CA GLY A 52 13.55 -15.40 -3.13
C GLY A 52 12.39 -14.60 -2.54
N THR A 53 11.16 -15.13 -2.69
CA THR A 53 9.96 -14.57 -2.07
C THR A 53 10.08 -14.58 -0.54
N LEU A 54 10.57 -15.66 0.06
CA LEU A 54 10.73 -15.75 1.52
C LEU A 54 11.78 -14.76 2.06
N VAL A 55 12.90 -14.58 1.35
CA VAL A 55 13.94 -13.60 1.70
C VAL A 55 13.38 -12.18 1.63
N ALA A 56 12.61 -11.85 0.58
CA ALA A 56 11.97 -10.54 0.46
C ALA A 56 10.96 -10.29 1.60
N VAL A 57 10.11 -11.28 1.91
CA VAL A 57 9.17 -11.23 3.04
C VAL A 57 9.90 -11.00 4.37
N ALA A 58 10.99 -11.73 4.63
CA ALA A 58 11.79 -11.55 5.84
C ALA A 58 12.38 -10.14 5.93
N GLY A 59 12.90 -9.60 4.82
CA GLY A 59 13.41 -8.23 4.76
C GLY A 59 12.34 -7.19 5.11
N VAL A 60 11.14 -7.32 4.54
CA VAL A 60 10.00 -6.42 4.84
C VAL A 60 9.59 -6.51 6.31
N ILE A 61 9.55 -7.72 6.89
CA ILE A 61 9.26 -7.91 8.32
C ILE A 61 10.31 -7.19 9.17
N CYS A 62 11.60 -7.31 8.85
CA CYS A 62 12.66 -6.62 9.58
C CYS A 62 12.49 -5.10 9.56
N VAL A 63 12.14 -4.51 8.40
CA VAL A 63 11.88 -3.06 8.32
C VAL A 63 10.71 -2.67 9.24
N TYR A 64 9.61 -3.41 9.19
CA TYR A 64 8.46 -3.13 10.05
C TYR A 64 8.80 -3.18 11.55
N LEU A 65 9.51 -4.23 11.96
CA LEU A 65 9.83 -4.49 13.36
C LEU A 65 10.86 -3.50 13.91
N PHE A 66 11.95 -3.26 13.18
CA PHE A 66 13.11 -2.54 13.70
C PHE A 66 13.21 -1.09 13.20
N VAL A 67 12.84 -0.80 11.95
CA VAL A 67 12.93 0.56 11.39
C VAL A 67 11.74 1.41 11.81
N GLN A 68 10.53 0.82 11.85
CA GLN A 68 9.29 1.53 12.17
C GLN A 68 8.80 1.39 13.62
N SER A 69 9.63 0.85 14.52
CA SER A 69 9.26 0.56 15.92
C SER A 69 8.04 -0.39 16.05
N GLY A 70 7.91 -1.33 15.13
CA GLY A 70 6.84 -2.32 15.13
C GLY A 70 6.99 -3.40 16.20
N LEU A 71 8.17 -3.56 16.81
CA LEU A 71 8.34 -4.44 17.98
C LEU A 71 7.58 -3.92 19.19
N GLU A 72 7.71 -2.63 19.49
CA GLU A 72 7.06 -1.99 20.63
C GLU A 72 5.61 -1.62 20.32
N ASN A 73 5.32 -1.20 19.07
CA ASN A 73 4.02 -0.69 18.66
C ASN A 73 3.51 -1.42 17.41
N PRO A 74 3.16 -2.72 17.51
CA PRO A 74 2.94 -3.56 16.33
C PRO A 74 1.69 -3.20 15.53
N ASP A 75 0.70 -2.52 16.12
CA ASP A 75 -0.51 -2.08 15.41
C ASP A 75 -0.42 -0.62 14.91
N ARG A 76 0.54 0.16 15.43
CA ARG A 76 0.72 1.58 15.15
C ARG A 76 2.20 1.90 14.96
N PRO A 77 2.86 1.40 13.91
CA PRO A 77 4.25 1.72 13.60
C PRO A 77 4.40 3.23 13.29
N VAL A 78 5.64 3.73 13.28
CA VAL A 78 5.91 5.09 12.78
C VAL A 78 5.77 5.12 11.25
N VAL A 79 5.06 6.11 10.72
CA VAL A 79 4.66 6.15 9.30
C VAL A 79 5.12 7.41 8.58
N ILE A 80 4.98 8.58 9.21
CA ILE A 80 5.22 9.89 8.57
C ILE A 80 6.61 9.98 7.91
N PRO A 81 7.73 9.67 8.58
CA PRO A 81 9.06 9.69 7.94
C PRO A 81 9.30 8.67 6.84
N PHE A 82 8.50 7.61 6.75
CA PHE A 82 8.77 6.49 5.83
C PHE A 82 7.84 6.50 4.61
N ARG A 83 7.43 7.68 4.16
CA ARG A 83 6.71 7.89 2.90
C ARG A 83 7.62 8.52 1.86
N SER A 84 7.33 8.27 0.60
CA SER A 84 8.00 8.90 -0.54
C SER A 84 7.50 10.34 -0.75
N TRP A 85 7.91 11.26 0.13
CA TRP A 85 7.49 12.66 0.07
C TRP A 85 8.11 13.44 -1.11
N SER A 86 9.42 13.29 -1.30
CA SER A 86 10.19 14.10 -2.24
C SER A 86 11.49 13.38 -2.64
N TYR A 87 12.00 13.71 -3.84
CA TYR A 87 13.34 13.35 -4.30
C TYR A 87 14.45 13.97 -3.46
N LEU A 88 14.13 15.06 -2.75
CA LEU A 88 15.04 15.74 -1.84
C LEU A 88 15.10 15.07 -0.46
N TYR A 89 14.29 14.04 -0.21
CA TYR A 89 14.34 13.20 0.98
C TYR A 89 14.63 11.70 0.64
N PRO A 90 15.89 11.33 0.37
CA PRO A 90 16.26 9.98 -0.09
C PRO A 90 15.95 8.86 0.91
N GLU A 91 16.01 9.14 2.22
CA GLU A 91 15.70 8.14 3.25
C GLU A 91 14.23 7.71 3.16
N GLY A 92 13.30 8.65 3.03
CA GLY A 92 11.87 8.35 2.85
C GLY A 92 11.61 7.56 1.57
N LEU A 93 12.26 7.93 0.46
CA LEU A 93 12.17 7.18 -0.81
C LEU A 93 12.64 5.73 -0.65
N LEU A 94 13.81 5.52 -0.04
CA LEU A 94 14.41 4.20 0.14
C LEU A 94 13.49 3.28 0.93
N TRP A 95 12.92 3.76 2.04
CA TRP A 95 12.14 2.94 2.95
C TRP A 95 10.67 2.81 2.55
N SER A 96 10.11 3.74 1.78
CA SER A 96 8.68 3.83 1.48
C SER A 96 8.05 2.51 1.03
N SER A 97 8.69 1.81 0.10
CA SER A 97 8.20 0.53 -0.41
C SER A 97 8.31 -0.62 0.59
N PHE A 98 9.12 -0.52 1.64
CA PHE A 98 9.31 -1.59 2.64
C PHE A 98 8.59 -1.30 3.96
N ALA A 99 8.28 -0.03 4.22
CA ALA A 99 7.53 0.42 5.37
C ALA A 99 6.02 0.21 5.19
N HIS A 100 5.27 0.08 6.30
CA HIS A 100 3.83 -0.15 6.28
C HIS A 100 3.10 0.71 7.32
N ALA A 101 1.82 0.98 7.05
CA ALA A 101 1.02 1.94 7.82
C ALA A 101 0.46 1.38 9.14
N ASN A 102 0.28 0.06 9.23
CA ASN A 102 -0.28 -0.68 10.37
C ASN A 102 -0.14 -2.20 10.12
N ARG A 103 -0.51 -3.00 11.13
CA ARG A 103 -0.40 -4.47 11.11
C ARG A 103 -1.23 -5.10 9.99
N GLY A 104 -2.44 -4.61 9.75
CA GLY A 104 -3.30 -5.10 8.67
C GLY A 104 -2.69 -4.86 7.29
N HIS A 105 -2.10 -3.67 7.10
CA HIS A 105 -1.44 -3.30 5.84
C HIS A 105 -0.24 -4.22 5.54
N ILE A 106 0.65 -4.47 6.50
CA ILE A 106 1.77 -5.40 6.28
C ILE A 106 1.28 -6.84 6.07
N THR A 107 0.33 -7.31 6.88
CA THR A 107 -0.16 -8.71 6.78
C THR A 107 -0.75 -8.97 5.39
N GLY A 108 -1.60 -8.06 4.89
CA GLY A 108 -2.18 -8.19 3.55
C GLY A 108 -1.13 -8.19 2.44
N ASN A 109 -0.10 -7.32 2.53
CA ASN A 109 0.99 -7.30 1.55
C ASN A 109 1.83 -8.57 1.61
N LEU A 110 2.18 -9.08 2.80
CA LEU A 110 2.99 -10.28 2.96
C LEU A 110 2.25 -11.53 2.45
N LEU A 111 0.98 -11.72 2.81
CA LEU A 111 0.18 -12.85 2.31
C LEU A 111 0.04 -12.81 0.79
N SER A 112 -0.23 -11.63 0.23
CA SER A 112 -0.29 -11.44 -1.22
C SER A 112 1.08 -11.67 -1.89
N THR A 113 2.19 -11.29 -1.24
CA THR A 113 3.56 -11.53 -1.71
C THR A 113 3.89 -13.01 -1.72
N LEU A 114 3.53 -13.76 -0.67
CA LEU A 114 3.76 -15.21 -0.61
C LEU A 114 3.07 -15.93 -1.78
N VAL A 115 1.85 -15.53 -2.12
CA VAL A 115 1.09 -16.11 -3.22
C VAL A 115 1.60 -15.64 -4.58
N ALA A 116 1.60 -14.32 -4.83
CA ALA A 116 1.99 -13.75 -6.12
C ALA A 116 3.47 -13.97 -6.42
N GLY A 117 4.33 -13.78 -5.42
CA GLY A 117 5.77 -14.05 -5.48
C GLY A 117 6.04 -15.52 -5.72
N GLY A 118 5.34 -16.43 -5.03
CA GLY A 118 5.43 -17.86 -5.30
C GLY A 118 5.11 -18.21 -6.75
N VAL A 119 4.02 -17.69 -7.32
CA VAL A 119 3.66 -17.95 -8.72
C VAL A 119 4.65 -17.30 -9.71
N ALA A 120 5.07 -16.06 -9.45
CA ALA A 120 6.01 -15.34 -10.30
C ALA A 120 7.42 -15.96 -10.29
N GLU A 121 7.90 -16.36 -9.11
CA GLU A 121 9.17 -17.07 -8.92
C GLU A 121 9.12 -18.45 -9.57
N TYR A 122 7.97 -19.14 -9.50
CA TYR A 122 7.76 -20.42 -10.20
C TYR A 122 7.84 -20.26 -11.73
N ALA A 123 7.22 -19.19 -12.26
CA ALA A 123 7.30 -18.83 -13.68
C ALA A 123 8.73 -18.47 -14.12
N TYR A 124 9.46 -17.74 -13.28
CA TYR A 124 10.86 -17.39 -13.53
C TYR A 124 11.78 -18.61 -13.50
N GLY A 125 11.62 -19.46 -12.47
CA GLY A 125 12.33 -20.72 -12.23
C GLY A 125 13.75 -20.54 -11.70
N HIS A 126 14.12 -21.29 -10.65
CA HIS A 126 15.52 -21.47 -10.24
C HIS A 126 16.26 -22.38 -11.22
N PHE A 127 15.52 -23.29 -11.85
CA PHE A 127 15.98 -24.15 -12.95
C PHE A 127 15.17 -23.80 -14.22
N PRO A 128 15.67 -22.90 -15.09
CA PRO A 128 14.91 -22.38 -16.24
C PRO A 128 14.43 -23.46 -17.23
N GLY A 129 15.24 -24.50 -17.47
CA GLY A 129 14.88 -25.65 -18.30
C GLY A 129 14.03 -26.72 -17.57
N GLY A 130 13.76 -26.53 -16.28
CA GLY A 130 13.36 -27.63 -15.40
C GLY A 130 14.52 -28.56 -15.06
N ARG A 131 14.32 -29.43 -14.08
CA ARG A 131 15.21 -30.55 -13.77
C ARG A 131 14.42 -31.82 -13.61
N GLU A 132 14.96 -32.94 -14.07
CA GLU A 132 14.38 -34.26 -13.78
C GLU A 132 14.44 -34.53 -12.27
N VAL A 133 13.31 -34.94 -11.71
CA VAL A 133 13.16 -35.31 -10.30
C VAL A 133 12.82 -36.79 -10.28
N ASP A 134 13.55 -37.59 -9.52
CA ASP A 134 13.43 -39.06 -9.54
C ASP A 134 12.02 -39.54 -9.14
N ASP A 135 11.54 -40.57 -9.83
CA ASP A 135 10.13 -41.00 -9.81
C ASP A 135 9.73 -41.75 -8.53
N GLU A 136 10.68 -42.40 -7.82
CA GLU A 136 10.40 -43.17 -6.60
C GLU A 136 10.66 -42.39 -5.31
N THR A 137 11.66 -41.49 -5.28
CA THR A 137 12.13 -40.84 -4.04
C THR A 137 11.93 -39.33 -4.00
N GLY A 138 11.62 -38.69 -5.14
CA GLY A 138 11.54 -37.24 -5.25
C GLY A 138 12.88 -36.52 -5.03
N THR A 139 14.00 -37.26 -5.02
CA THR A 139 15.36 -36.72 -4.88
C THR A 139 15.97 -36.38 -6.25
N LEU A 140 17.01 -35.55 -6.23
CA LEU A 140 17.75 -35.18 -7.44
C LEU A 140 18.36 -36.45 -8.06
N ARG A 141 18.05 -36.75 -9.34
CA ARG A 141 18.98 -37.58 -10.12
C ARG A 141 20.24 -36.76 -10.28
N SER A 142 21.30 -37.11 -9.55
CA SER A 142 22.63 -36.71 -9.97
C SER A 142 22.77 -37.21 -11.40
N ALA A 143 23.11 -36.32 -12.32
CA ALA A 143 23.47 -36.69 -13.69
C ALA A 143 24.75 -37.52 -13.62
N LEU A 144 24.64 -38.80 -13.22
CA LEU A 144 25.67 -39.77 -13.48
C LEU A 144 25.68 -39.97 -14.99
N PRO A 145 26.83 -39.80 -15.65
CA PRO A 145 26.92 -39.93 -17.09
C PRO A 145 26.33 -41.28 -17.52
N SER A 146 25.43 -41.26 -18.51
CA SER A 146 24.81 -42.46 -19.07
C SER A 146 25.91 -43.50 -19.40
N ARG A 147 25.64 -44.80 -19.28
CA ARG A 147 26.62 -45.85 -19.65
C ARG A 147 27.15 -45.68 -21.08
N GLU A 148 26.39 -45.05 -21.97
CA GLU A 148 26.82 -44.67 -23.31
C GLU A 148 27.82 -43.51 -23.33
N SER A 149 27.62 -42.46 -22.53
CA SER A 149 28.61 -41.37 -22.41
C SER A 149 29.92 -41.85 -21.77
N LEU A 150 29.87 -42.75 -20.78
CA LEU A 150 31.05 -43.43 -20.24
C LEU A 150 31.75 -44.34 -21.26
N ARG A 151 31.00 -45.01 -22.15
CA ARG A 151 31.57 -45.78 -23.26
C ARG A 151 32.18 -44.88 -24.33
N ARG A 152 31.58 -43.72 -24.61
CA ARG A 152 32.08 -42.74 -25.57
C ARG A 152 33.38 -42.09 -25.08
N VAL A 153 33.44 -41.67 -23.81
CA VAL A 153 34.66 -41.16 -23.16
C VAL A 153 35.76 -42.23 -23.10
N ARG A 154 35.40 -43.50 -22.86
CA ARG A 154 36.35 -44.62 -22.86
C ARG A 154 36.85 -44.97 -24.26
N ALA A 155 36.03 -44.83 -25.29
CA ALA A 155 36.40 -45.04 -26.69
C ALA A 155 37.26 -43.88 -27.22
N GLU A 156 36.94 -42.65 -26.87
CA GLU A 156 37.70 -41.45 -27.22
C GLU A 156 39.03 -41.35 -26.46
N GLY A 157 39.08 -41.81 -25.21
CA GLY A 157 40.29 -41.86 -24.40
C GLY A 157 41.34 -42.89 -24.86
N LEU A 158 40.96 -43.85 -25.71
CA LEU A 158 41.88 -44.83 -26.30
C LEU A 158 42.47 -44.36 -27.65
N ALA A 159 41.95 -43.26 -28.23
CA ALA A 159 42.35 -42.77 -29.55
C ALA A 159 43.09 -41.41 -29.53
N ALA A 160 43.24 -40.75 -28.38
CA ALA A 160 43.79 -39.40 -28.29
C ALA A 160 45.20 -39.36 -27.68
N SER A 161 46.22 -39.66 -28.48
CA SER A 161 47.62 -39.37 -28.17
C SER A 161 47.98 -37.92 -28.51
N GLU A 162 47.47 -36.94 -27.75
CA GLU A 162 47.89 -35.52 -27.83
C GLU A 162 47.60 -34.80 -26.49
N PRO A 163 48.60 -34.62 -25.59
CA PRO A 163 48.41 -34.06 -24.24
C PRO A 163 47.89 -32.60 -24.22
N GLY A 164 48.03 -31.86 -25.33
CA GLY A 164 47.69 -30.43 -25.42
C GLY A 164 46.22 -30.10 -25.72
N ARG A 165 45.39 -31.08 -26.08
CA ARG A 165 43.95 -30.87 -26.37
C ARG A 165 43.07 -31.05 -25.13
N VAL A 166 43.39 -32.02 -24.28
CA VAL A 166 42.67 -32.28 -23.04
C VAL A 166 42.84 -31.12 -22.06
N ALA A 167 44.05 -30.60 -21.92
CA ALA A 167 44.32 -29.41 -21.09
C ALA A 167 43.57 -28.16 -21.58
N ARG A 168 43.45 -27.96 -22.91
CA ARG A 168 42.65 -26.87 -23.49
C ARG A 168 41.14 -27.07 -23.34
N SER A 169 40.63 -28.30 -23.39
CA SER A 169 39.21 -28.58 -23.12
C SER A 169 38.85 -28.46 -21.65
N ALA A 170 39.76 -28.87 -20.75
CA ALA A 170 39.60 -28.71 -19.31
C ALA A 170 39.68 -27.23 -18.91
N LEU A 171 40.65 -26.49 -19.46
CA LEU A 171 40.76 -25.04 -19.28
C LEU A 171 39.61 -24.28 -19.97
N ALA A 172 39.06 -24.77 -21.07
CA ALA A 172 37.85 -24.20 -21.68
C ALA A 172 36.60 -24.47 -20.84
N SER A 173 36.45 -25.65 -20.22
CA SER A 173 35.35 -25.94 -19.28
C SER A 173 35.51 -25.22 -17.93
N LEU A 174 36.73 -24.81 -17.58
CA LEU A 174 37.02 -23.96 -16.41
C LEU A 174 36.95 -22.46 -16.73
N ALA A 175 36.99 -22.10 -18.03
CA ALA A 175 36.81 -20.73 -18.54
C ALA A 175 35.38 -20.46 -19.03
N GLU A 176 34.58 -21.49 -19.28
CA GLU A 176 33.12 -21.47 -19.17
C GLU A 176 32.77 -21.38 -17.68
N GLY A 177 33.06 -20.22 -17.09
CA GLY A 177 32.40 -19.84 -15.87
C GLY A 177 30.92 -19.78 -16.19
N ASP A 178 30.16 -20.80 -15.78
CA ASP A 178 28.69 -20.78 -15.69
C ASP A 178 28.30 -19.36 -15.30
N SER A 179 27.52 -18.71 -16.16
CA SER A 179 27.17 -17.32 -15.93
C SER A 179 26.54 -17.23 -14.53
N LEU A 180 26.90 -16.23 -13.73
CA LEU A 180 26.38 -16.11 -12.36
C LEU A 180 24.84 -16.17 -12.31
N GLY A 181 24.15 -15.90 -13.42
CA GLY A 181 22.69 -16.00 -13.58
C GLY A 181 22.11 -17.41 -13.86
N GLU A 182 22.95 -18.43 -14.09
CA GLU A 182 22.55 -19.83 -14.29
C GLU A 182 22.51 -20.62 -12.98
N SER A 183 23.28 -20.21 -11.96
CA SER A 183 23.26 -20.86 -10.65
C SER A 183 21.89 -20.74 -9.98
N PRO A 184 21.25 -21.86 -9.57
CA PRO A 184 19.93 -21.83 -8.92
C PRO A 184 19.96 -21.09 -7.58
N TYR A 185 21.11 -21.08 -6.89
CA TYR A 185 21.29 -20.35 -5.63
C TYR A 185 21.32 -18.84 -5.85
N VAL A 186 22.07 -18.36 -6.85
CA VAL A 186 22.13 -16.93 -7.17
C VAL A 186 20.77 -16.44 -7.64
N ARG A 187 20.08 -17.22 -8.48
CA ARG A 187 18.70 -16.91 -8.91
C ARG A 187 17.75 -16.77 -7.72
N ALA A 188 17.79 -17.74 -6.80
CA ALA A 188 16.90 -17.81 -5.64
C ALA A 188 17.19 -16.72 -4.59
N PHE A 189 18.44 -16.57 -4.16
CA PHE A 189 18.80 -15.75 -3.01
C PHE A 189 19.30 -14.35 -3.37
N ALA A 190 19.67 -14.08 -4.62
CA ALA A 190 20.14 -12.76 -5.05
C ALA A 190 19.24 -12.12 -6.12
N VAL A 191 18.97 -12.81 -7.23
CA VAL A 191 18.26 -12.19 -8.37
C VAL A 191 16.81 -11.89 -8.04
N VAL A 192 16.06 -12.87 -7.53
CA VAL A 192 14.63 -12.68 -7.22
C VAL A 192 14.40 -11.63 -6.13
N PRO A 193 14.99 -11.74 -4.91
CA PRO A 193 14.79 -10.74 -3.87
C PRO A 193 15.42 -9.40 -4.24
N GLY A 194 16.56 -9.40 -4.93
CA GLY A 194 17.20 -8.19 -5.45
C GLY A 194 16.35 -7.45 -6.47
N ALA A 195 15.68 -8.16 -7.38
CA ALA A 195 14.75 -7.56 -8.34
C ALA A 195 13.52 -6.96 -7.65
N MET A 196 12.96 -7.65 -6.64
CA MET A 196 11.86 -7.12 -5.84
C MET A 196 12.28 -5.84 -5.10
N ALA A 197 13.44 -5.85 -4.45
CA ALA A 197 13.96 -4.69 -3.72
C ALA A 197 14.28 -3.52 -4.66
N ALA A 198 14.99 -3.78 -5.76
CA ALA A 198 15.32 -2.78 -6.76
C ALA A 198 14.06 -2.17 -7.38
N PHE A 199 13.07 -3.00 -7.72
CA PHE A 199 11.79 -2.50 -8.22
C PHE A 199 11.05 -1.68 -7.16
N GLY A 200 11.08 -2.08 -5.89
CA GLY A 200 10.52 -1.31 -4.78
C GLY A 200 11.11 0.11 -4.69
N VAL A 201 12.44 0.23 -4.77
CA VAL A 201 13.12 1.54 -4.73
C VAL A 201 12.84 2.36 -6.00
N VAL A 202 12.93 1.75 -7.18
CA VAL A 202 12.70 2.45 -8.46
C VAL A 202 11.25 2.90 -8.61
N SER A 203 10.28 2.07 -8.24
CA SER A 203 8.87 2.42 -8.34
C SER A 203 8.47 3.55 -7.38
N ALA A 204 9.13 3.67 -6.21
CA ALA A 204 8.91 4.77 -5.28
C ALA A 204 9.22 6.14 -5.90
N LEU A 205 10.17 6.21 -6.84
CA LEU A 205 10.48 7.45 -7.57
C LEU A 205 9.30 7.95 -8.41
N PHE A 206 8.39 7.07 -8.81
CA PHE A 206 7.28 7.41 -9.68
C PHE A 206 5.94 7.39 -8.96
N ALA A 207 5.94 7.22 -7.64
CA ALA A 207 4.73 7.20 -6.84
C ALA A 207 4.07 8.59 -6.84
N LEU A 208 2.76 8.63 -7.08
CA LEU A 208 1.99 9.87 -7.00
C LEU A 208 1.65 10.17 -5.52
N GLY A 209 2.33 11.15 -4.96
CA GLY A 209 2.16 11.59 -3.57
C GLY A 209 2.90 10.69 -2.57
N PRO A 210 2.72 10.95 -1.26
CA PRO A 210 3.49 10.30 -0.20
C PRO A 210 2.98 8.88 0.07
N VAL A 211 3.52 7.93 -0.70
CA VAL A 211 3.15 6.50 -0.66
C VAL A 211 4.02 5.75 0.36
N ILE A 212 3.43 4.69 0.91
CA ILE A 212 4.07 3.73 1.81
C ILE A 212 3.48 2.35 1.52
N GLY A 213 4.31 1.30 1.53
CA GLY A 213 3.89 -0.09 1.39
C GLY A 213 4.53 -0.84 0.23
N PHE A 214 4.66 -2.16 0.41
CA PHE A 214 5.25 -3.08 -0.58
C PHE A 214 4.29 -3.40 -1.74
N SER A 215 3.09 -2.83 -1.75
CA SER A 215 2.02 -3.19 -2.69
C SER A 215 2.40 -2.96 -4.16
N GLY A 216 3.22 -1.95 -4.48
CA GLY A 216 3.73 -1.76 -5.84
C GLY A 216 4.47 -3.00 -6.36
N VAL A 217 5.36 -3.57 -5.54
CA VAL A 217 6.07 -4.82 -5.83
C VAL A 217 5.10 -5.99 -5.93
N VAL A 218 4.14 -6.09 -5.00
CA VAL A 218 3.09 -7.13 -5.04
C VAL A 218 2.32 -7.11 -6.36
N PHE A 219 1.92 -5.94 -6.85
CA PHE A 219 1.22 -5.83 -8.13
C PHE A 219 2.12 -6.16 -9.32
N ALA A 220 3.43 -5.88 -9.25
CA ALA A 220 4.38 -6.36 -10.26
C ALA A 220 4.49 -7.89 -10.28
N LEU A 221 4.50 -8.54 -9.13
CA LEU A 221 4.47 -10.00 -9.04
C LEU A 221 3.17 -10.57 -9.64
N TRP A 222 2.01 -9.96 -9.35
CA TRP A 222 0.75 -10.33 -9.98
C TRP A 222 0.75 -10.11 -11.49
N GLY A 223 1.26 -8.97 -11.98
CA GLY A 223 1.37 -8.67 -13.41
C GLY A 223 2.25 -9.67 -14.14
N PHE A 224 3.37 -10.04 -13.52
CA PHE A 224 4.26 -11.08 -14.04
C PHE A 224 3.56 -12.44 -14.09
N ALA A 225 2.91 -12.84 -12.99
CA ALA A 225 2.20 -14.11 -12.88
C ALA A 225 1.04 -14.23 -13.89
N LEU A 226 0.25 -13.16 -14.07
CA LEU A 226 -0.90 -13.12 -14.99
C LEU A 226 -0.52 -13.40 -16.44
N VAL A 227 0.71 -13.07 -16.85
CA VAL A 227 1.19 -13.34 -18.22
C VAL A 227 1.53 -14.82 -18.42
N PHE A 228 2.16 -15.46 -17.43
CA PHE A 228 2.56 -16.86 -17.52
C PHE A 228 1.41 -17.84 -17.21
N TYR A 229 0.57 -17.52 -16.23
CA TYR A 229 -0.48 -18.40 -15.71
C TYR A 229 -1.82 -17.67 -15.50
N PRO A 230 -2.45 -17.06 -16.52
CA PRO A 230 -3.61 -16.18 -16.34
C PRO A 230 -4.72 -16.76 -15.45
N VAL A 231 -5.14 -18.00 -15.71
CA VAL A 231 -6.19 -18.70 -14.94
C VAL A 231 -5.68 -19.14 -13.57
N GLY A 232 -4.46 -19.72 -13.51
CA GLY A 232 -3.85 -20.17 -12.26
C GLY A 232 -3.62 -19.01 -11.29
N THR A 233 -3.29 -17.82 -11.80
CA THR A 233 -3.12 -16.60 -11.02
C THR A 233 -4.46 -16.09 -10.47
N ILE A 234 -5.56 -16.16 -11.23
CA ILE A 234 -6.89 -15.86 -10.70
C ILE A 234 -7.32 -16.87 -9.63
N ALA A 235 -7.01 -18.15 -9.81
CA ALA A 235 -7.25 -19.15 -8.76
C ALA A 235 -6.39 -18.89 -7.51
N ALA A 236 -5.11 -18.54 -7.70
CA ALA A 236 -4.18 -18.22 -6.61
C ALA A 236 -4.62 -16.98 -5.84
N LEU A 237 -5.25 -16.00 -6.50
CA LEU A 237 -5.84 -14.83 -5.85
C LEU A 237 -6.83 -15.23 -4.74
N THR A 238 -7.67 -16.23 -5.00
CA THR A 238 -8.58 -16.81 -3.99
C THR A 238 -7.82 -17.47 -2.85
N GLY A 239 -6.65 -18.06 -3.12
CA GLY A 239 -5.74 -18.59 -2.11
C GLY A 239 -5.23 -17.53 -1.13
N ALA A 240 -4.92 -16.31 -1.61
CA ALA A 240 -4.54 -15.20 -0.73
C ALA A 240 -5.68 -14.81 0.22
N THR A 241 -6.92 -14.79 -0.27
CA THR A 241 -8.12 -14.58 0.56
C THR A 241 -8.29 -15.69 1.59
N LEU A 242 -8.06 -16.95 1.22
CA LEU A 242 -8.14 -18.07 2.16
C LEU A 242 -7.09 -17.97 3.27
N LEU A 243 -5.85 -17.57 2.96
CA LEU A 243 -4.81 -17.37 3.96
C LEU A 243 -5.15 -16.23 4.93
N ASP A 244 -5.76 -15.16 4.42
CA ASP A 244 -6.22 -14.03 5.24
C ASP A 244 -7.34 -14.48 6.20
N VAL A 245 -8.34 -15.21 5.70
CA VAL A 245 -9.41 -15.81 6.52
C VAL A 245 -8.83 -16.76 7.57
N ALA A 246 -7.88 -17.62 7.20
CA ALA A 246 -7.24 -18.54 8.15
C ALA A 246 -6.45 -17.79 9.23
N SER A 247 -5.69 -16.76 8.86
CA SER A 247 -4.94 -15.92 9.81
C SER A 247 -5.87 -15.20 10.78
N GLU A 248 -6.95 -14.61 10.27
CA GLU A 248 -7.93 -13.90 11.10
C GLU A 248 -8.66 -14.87 12.04
N THR A 249 -9.06 -16.05 11.53
CA THR A 249 -9.72 -17.10 12.33
C THR A 249 -8.82 -17.63 13.45
N LEU A 250 -7.51 -17.77 13.19
CA LEU A 250 -6.55 -18.21 14.21
C LEU A 250 -6.34 -17.17 15.32
N ARG A 251 -6.45 -15.88 15.01
CA ARG A 251 -6.28 -14.79 15.98
C ARG A 251 -7.55 -14.49 16.75
N ASN A 252 -8.68 -14.53 16.05
CA ASN A 252 -9.99 -14.14 16.54
C ASN A 252 -11.02 -15.22 16.14
N PRO A 253 -11.00 -16.41 16.79
CA PRO A 253 -11.87 -17.52 16.41
C PRO A 253 -13.36 -17.23 16.67
N VAL A 254 -13.65 -16.38 17.65
CA VAL A 254 -14.99 -15.88 17.95
C VAL A 254 -14.94 -14.36 18.02
N VAL A 255 -15.76 -13.69 17.21
CA VAL A 255 -15.85 -12.22 17.17
C VAL A 255 -17.29 -11.79 17.43
N THR A 256 -17.48 -10.96 18.45
CA THR A 256 -18.73 -10.22 18.68
C THR A 256 -18.53 -8.80 18.15
N ALA A 257 -19.42 -8.35 17.26
CA ALA A 257 -19.34 -7.02 16.67
C ALA A 257 -20.65 -6.25 16.89
N GLU A 258 -20.54 -4.97 17.20
CA GLU A 258 -21.66 -4.03 17.33
C GLU A 258 -21.52 -2.92 16.28
N ALA A 259 -22.64 -2.29 15.92
CA ALA A 259 -22.61 -1.13 15.05
C ALA A 259 -21.89 0.02 15.76
N SER A 260 -20.82 0.53 15.15
CA SER A 260 -20.04 1.67 15.65
C SER A 260 -19.85 2.71 14.54
N GLY A 261 -19.71 3.97 14.93
CA GLY A 261 -19.40 5.04 13.98
C GLY A 261 -17.94 4.98 13.53
N PHE A 262 -17.69 5.29 12.26
CA PHE A 262 -16.36 5.38 11.67
C PHE A 262 -16.20 6.68 10.91
N TYR A 263 -15.03 7.32 11.05
CA TYR A 263 -14.68 8.53 10.31
C TYR A 263 -13.37 8.35 9.55
N GLY A 264 -13.46 8.23 8.23
CA GLY A 264 -12.31 8.08 7.35
C GLY A 264 -12.68 8.25 5.87
N PRO A 265 -11.66 8.28 4.97
CA PRO A 265 -11.91 8.37 3.54
C PRO A 265 -12.73 7.17 3.05
N PRO A 266 -13.49 7.32 1.95
CA PRO A 266 -14.21 6.21 1.39
C PRO A 266 -13.23 5.10 1.00
N GLY A 267 -13.63 3.82 1.15
CA GLY A 267 -12.70 2.68 1.01
C GLY A 267 -12.02 2.55 -0.37
N TRP A 268 -12.53 3.22 -1.40
CA TRP A 268 -11.91 3.29 -2.73
C TRP A 268 -10.87 4.43 -2.86
N ALA A 269 -10.89 5.44 -1.99
CA ALA A 269 -9.92 6.54 -2.00
C ALA A 269 -8.65 6.23 -1.20
N ASN A 270 -8.67 5.26 -0.29
CA ASN A 270 -7.51 4.84 0.50
C ASN A 270 -6.60 3.81 -0.23
N VAL A 271 -6.62 3.79 -1.56
CA VAL A 271 -5.92 2.80 -2.39
C VAL A 271 -4.91 3.53 -3.26
N ALA A 272 -3.66 3.06 -3.29
CA ALA A 272 -2.60 3.58 -4.15
C ALA A 272 -2.77 3.09 -5.60
N ILE A 273 -3.87 3.48 -6.25
CA ILE A 273 -4.29 2.97 -7.57
C ILE A 273 -3.18 3.16 -8.62
N GLN A 274 -2.52 4.33 -8.61
CA GLN A 274 -1.42 4.64 -9.52
C GLN A 274 -0.21 3.72 -9.28
N GLY A 275 0.23 3.55 -8.04
CA GLY A 275 1.33 2.63 -7.70
C GLY A 275 1.00 1.16 -8.01
N HIS A 276 -0.25 0.74 -7.78
CA HIS A 276 -0.72 -0.61 -8.14
C HIS A 276 -0.73 -0.83 -9.65
N ALA A 277 -1.19 0.15 -10.43
CA ALA A 277 -1.18 0.08 -11.89
C ALA A 277 0.25 0.07 -12.44
N LEU A 278 1.14 0.91 -11.90
CA LEU A 278 2.56 0.92 -12.25
C LEU A 278 3.21 -0.45 -12.02
N GLY A 279 2.99 -1.04 -10.84
CA GLY A 279 3.40 -2.39 -10.51
C GLY A 279 2.92 -3.40 -11.54
N LEU A 280 1.60 -3.49 -11.73
CA LEU A 280 0.97 -4.45 -12.64
C LEU A 280 1.51 -4.37 -14.07
N ILE A 281 1.61 -3.15 -14.61
CA ILE A 281 2.08 -2.89 -15.97
C ILE A 281 3.55 -3.28 -16.10
N ALA A 282 4.40 -2.89 -15.15
CA ALA A 282 5.82 -3.21 -15.17
C ALA A 282 6.07 -4.72 -15.08
N GLY A 283 5.34 -5.41 -14.21
CA GLY A 283 5.39 -6.87 -14.09
C GLY A 283 4.96 -7.59 -15.37
N ALA A 284 3.84 -7.16 -15.96
CA ALA A 284 3.36 -7.71 -17.22
C ALA A 284 4.32 -7.43 -18.38
N LEU A 285 4.95 -6.25 -18.42
CA LEU A 285 5.95 -5.89 -19.41
C LEU A 285 7.21 -6.76 -19.30
N ALA A 286 7.72 -6.94 -18.08
CA ALA A 286 8.87 -7.80 -17.82
C ALA A 286 8.59 -9.27 -18.21
N ALA A 287 7.41 -9.79 -17.89
CA ALA A 287 7.01 -11.14 -18.28
C ALA A 287 6.83 -11.28 -19.80
N ALA A 288 6.14 -10.33 -20.46
CA ALA A 288 5.95 -10.36 -21.90
C ALA A 288 7.27 -10.28 -22.67
N TRP A 289 8.22 -9.47 -22.18
CA TRP A 289 9.58 -9.41 -22.72
C TRP A 289 10.32 -10.74 -22.53
N LEU A 290 10.26 -11.34 -21.33
CA LEU A 290 10.93 -12.61 -21.03
C LEU A 290 10.38 -13.76 -21.88
N VAL A 291 9.05 -13.86 -22.03
CA VAL A 291 8.40 -14.87 -22.88
C VAL A 291 8.91 -14.77 -24.31
N ARG A 292 9.02 -13.55 -24.86
CA ARG A 292 9.52 -13.37 -26.22
C ARG A 292 10.99 -13.66 -26.38
N ARG A 293 11.82 -13.24 -25.43
CA ARG A 293 13.24 -13.56 -25.44
C ARG A 293 13.48 -15.08 -25.46
N ARG A 294 12.64 -15.86 -24.77
CA ARG A 294 12.72 -17.34 -24.76
C ARG A 294 12.23 -17.97 -26.07
N ARG A 295 11.20 -17.40 -26.73
CA ARG A 295 10.68 -17.90 -28.02
C ARG A 295 11.65 -17.75 -29.20
N GLY A 296 12.53 -16.76 -29.17
CA GLY A 296 13.54 -16.55 -30.22
C GLY A 296 14.63 -17.64 -30.31
N GLY A 297 14.66 -18.59 -29.37
CA GLY A 297 15.68 -19.66 -29.32
C GLY A 297 15.21 -21.06 -29.77
N ASP A 298 13.91 -21.32 -29.82
CA ASP A 298 13.32 -22.61 -30.23
C ASP A 298 12.20 -22.32 -31.24
N ALA A 299 12.57 -22.34 -32.53
CA ALA A 299 11.61 -22.23 -33.61
C ALA A 299 11.27 -23.64 -34.10
N ASP A 300 10.24 -24.26 -33.52
CA ASP A 300 9.59 -25.36 -34.21
C ASP A 300 8.10 -25.54 -33.86
N VAL A 301 7.35 -25.69 -34.96
CA VAL A 301 6.03 -26.29 -35.19
C VAL A 301 4.73 -25.54 -34.87
N ASP A 302 3.97 -25.45 -35.97
CA ASP A 302 2.59 -25.01 -36.16
C ASP A 302 1.53 -25.83 -35.42
N GLU A 303 0.99 -25.27 -34.34
CA GLU A 303 -0.36 -25.57 -33.82
C GLU A 303 -1.06 -24.28 -33.31
N ALA A 304 -0.61 -23.14 -33.82
CA ALA A 304 -0.53 -21.94 -33.01
C ALA A 304 -1.70 -20.95 -33.18
N GLY A 305 -2.69 -21.22 -34.04
CA GLY A 305 -3.81 -20.30 -34.34
C GLY A 305 -4.98 -20.35 -33.34
N ALA A 306 -5.33 -21.56 -32.85
CA ALA A 306 -6.37 -21.74 -31.83
C ALA A 306 -5.82 -21.46 -30.43
N GLY A 307 -4.61 -21.98 -30.12
CA GLY A 307 -3.90 -21.72 -28.87
C GLY A 307 -3.71 -20.23 -28.59
N ARG A 308 -3.25 -19.45 -29.58
CA ARG A 308 -3.04 -17.99 -29.40
C ARG A 308 -4.33 -17.21 -29.14
N ARG A 309 -5.46 -17.57 -29.75
CA ARG A 309 -6.76 -16.92 -29.48
C ARG A 309 -7.22 -17.16 -28.04
N THR A 310 -7.06 -18.39 -27.56
CA THR A 310 -7.37 -18.76 -26.17
C THR A 310 -6.42 -18.04 -25.20
N THR A 311 -5.13 -17.91 -25.53
CA THR A 311 -4.17 -17.12 -24.72
C THR A 311 -4.54 -15.66 -24.63
N ALA A 312 -4.96 -15.02 -25.73
CA ALA A 312 -5.38 -13.62 -25.74
C ALA A 312 -6.61 -13.38 -24.85
N LEU A 313 -7.64 -14.23 -24.99
CA LEU A 313 -8.86 -14.15 -24.18
C LEU A 313 -8.58 -14.43 -22.70
N ALA A 314 -7.73 -15.41 -22.39
CA ALA A 314 -7.33 -15.72 -21.02
C ALA A 314 -6.56 -14.56 -20.38
N ALA A 315 -5.59 -13.97 -21.09
CA ALA A 315 -4.83 -12.81 -20.60
C ALA A 315 -5.74 -11.59 -20.41
N PHE A 316 -6.59 -11.29 -21.38
CA PHE A 316 -7.57 -10.20 -21.30
C PHE A 316 -8.52 -10.37 -20.11
N GLY A 317 -9.17 -11.53 -20.01
CA GLY A 317 -10.12 -11.84 -18.95
C GLY A 317 -9.47 -11.85 -17.57
N ALA A 318 -8.27 -12.43 -17.44
CA ALA A 318 -7.55 -12.47 -16.17
C ALA A 318 -7.14 -11.07 -15.71
N VAL A 319 -6.57 -10.23 -16.58
CA VAL A 319 -6.21 -8.84 -16.22
C VAL A 319 -7.45 -8.03 -15.84
N LEU A 320 -8.57 -8.19 -16.57
CA LEU A 320 -9.84 -7.54 -16.24
C LEU A 320 -10.35 -7.97 -14.85
N LEU A 321 -10.47 -9.27 -14.61
CA LEU A 321 -11.00 -9.81 -13.34
C LEU A 321 -10.09 -9.45 -12.16
N PHE A 322 -8.78 -9.56 -12.34
CA PHE A 322 -7.80 -9.14 -11.35
C PHE A 322 -7.92 -7.64 -11.07
N GLY A 323 -7.88 -6.78 -12.09
CA GLY A 323 -7.97 -5.34 -11.90
C GLY A 323 -9.31 -4.88 -11.31
N ALA A 324 -10.41 -5.55 -11.66
CA ALA A 324 -11.73 -5.29 -11.10
C ALA A 324 -11.79 -5.62 -9.60
N SER A 325 -11.32 -6.82 -9.22
CA SER A 325 -11.27 -7.27 -7.83
C SER A 325 -10.32 -6.42 -6.97
N ARG A 326 -9.27 -5.85 -7.58
CA ARG A 326 -8.27 -4.99 -6.92
C ARG A 326 -8.54 -3.49 -7.04
N ARG A 327 -9.75 -3.10 -7.47
CA ARG A 327 -10.21 -1.69 -7.56
C ARG A 327 -9.35 -0.80 -8.46
N LEU A 328 -8.67 -1.34 -9.47
CA LEU A 328 -7.89 -0.53 -10.44
C LEU A 328 -8.78 0.41 -11.28
N TRP A 329 -10.08 0.17 -11.30
CA TRP A 329 -11.08 1.02 -11.94
C TRP A 329 -11.44 2.28 -11.12
N ALA A 330 -11.01 2.39 -9.85
CA ALA A 330 -11.50 3.42 -8.94
C ALA A 330 -10.85 4.80 -9.13
N VAL A 331 -10.72 5.28 -10.37
CA VAL A 331 -10.12 6.58 -10.69
C VAL A 331 -10.90 7.70 -10.01
N TYR A 332 -10.24 8.50 -9.16
CA TYR A 332 -10.91 9.55 -8.39
C TYR A 332 -10.11 10.86 -8.35
N TRP A 333 -10.80 11.95 -7.98
CA TRP A 333 -10.21 13.26 -7.71
C TRP A 333 -10.51 13.69 -6.27
N TYR A 334 -9.53 14.31 -5.61
CA TYR A 334 -9.71 14.89 -4.28
C TYR A 334 -10.16 16.34 -4.40
N LEU A 335 -11.29 16.69 -3.78
CA LEU A 335 -11.92 18.02 -3.87
C LEU A 335 -11.59 18.91 -2.66
N GLY A 336 -10.63 18.50 -1.82
CA GLY A 336 -10.35 19.16 -0.55
C GLY A 336 -11.36 18.82 0.55
N ASN A 337 -10.97 19.05 1.81
CA ASN A 337 -11.81 18.84 2.99
C ASN A 337 -12.51 17.46 3.00
N GLN A 338 -11.77 16.39 2.68
CA GLN A 338 -12.26 15.00 2.70
C GLN A 338 -13.43 14.71 1.75
N ARG A 339 -13.58 15.51 0.68
CA ARG A 339 -14.52 15.23 -0.41
C ARG A 339 -13.80 14.61 -1.60
N TYR A 340 -14.43 13.63 -2.22
CA TYR A 340 -13.85 12.84 -3.30
C TYR A 340 -14.87 12.64 -4.42
N GLU A 341 -14.42 12.71 -5.67
CA GLU A 341 -15.23 12.49 -6.87
C GLU A 341 -14.71 11.26 -7.62
N LEU A 342 -15.58 10.28 -7.89
CA LEU A 342 -15.20 8.97 -8.43
C LEU A 342 -15.66 8.80 -9.89
N TYR A 343 -14.70 8.66 -10.82
CA TYR A 343 -14.92 8.52 -12.25
C TYR A 343 -15.02 7.05 -12.69
N ARG A 344 -16.06 6.35 -12.20
CA ARG A 344 -16.22 4.90 -12.38
C ARG A 344 -16.17 4.43 -13.83
N ALA A 345 -16.92 5.09 -14.71
CA ALA A 345 -17.04 4.68 -16.12
C ALA A 345 -15.70 4.80 -16.86
N VAL A 346 -14.99 5.92 -16.63
CA VAL A 346 -13.65 6.15 -17.20
C VAL A 346 -12.67 5.10 -16.69
N GLY A 347 -12.64 4.85 -15.39
CA GLY A 347 -11.73 3.86 -14.81
C GLY A 347 -12.00 2.43 -15.27
N LEU A 348 -13.26 2.03 -15.45
CA LEU A 348 -13.59 0.73 -16.05
C LEU A 348 -13.13 0.64 -17.52
N GLY A 349 -13.31 1.71 -18.30
CA GLY A 349 -12.82 1.79 -19.67
C GLY A 349 -11.30 1.69 -19.76
N LEU A 350 -10.57 2.41 -18.91
CA LEU A 350 -9.10 2.35 -18.84
C LEU A 350 -8.61 0.95 -18.46
N LEU A 351 -9.29 0.27 -17.54
CA LEU A 351 -8.97 -1.12 -17.17
C LEU A 351 -9.16 -2.08 -18.36
N ALA A 352 -10.24 -1.92 -19.13
CA ALA A 352 -10.47 -2.72 -20.34
C ALA A 352 -9.41 -2.47 -21.43
N VAL A 353 -8.99 -1.21 -21.62
CA VAL A 353 -7.89 -0.86 -22.52
C VAL A 353 -6.59 -1.49 -22.06
N LEU A 354 -6.25 -1.41 -20.77
CA LEU A 354 -5.06 -2.06 -20.22
C LEU A 354 -5.07 -3.57 -20.46
N ALA A 355 -6.19 -4.24 -20.19
CA ALA A 355 -6.32 -5.67 -20.43
C ALA A 355 -6.13 -6.02 -21.91
N ALA A 356 -6.66 -5.22 -22.84
CA ALA A 356 -6.47 -5.39 -24.28
C ALA A 356 -5.01 -5.19 -24.69
N VAL A 357 -4.33 -4.18 -24.15
CA VAL A 357 -2.90 -3.92 -24.39
C VAL A 357 -2.06 -5.09 -23.89
N VAL A 358 -2.31 -5.62 -22.69
CA VAL A 358 -1.59 -6.80 -22.17
C VAL A 358 -1.86 -8.02 -23.04
N ALA A 359 -3.11 -8.28 -23.43
CA ALA A 359 -3.44 -9.40 -24.32
C ALA A 359 -2.72 -9.31 -25.67
N LEU A 360 -2.68 -8.11 -26.28
CA LEU A 360 -1.92 -7.84 -27.50
C LEU A 360 -0.42 -8.03 -27.28
N ALA A 361 0.11 -7.53 -26.17
CA ALA A 361 1.50 -7.67 -25.79
C ALA A 361 1.89 -9.11 -25.47
N VAL A 362 0.98 -10.04 -25.18
CA VAL A 362 1.33 -11.44 -24.86
C VAL A 362 1.04 -12.39 -26.01
N ALA A 363 -0.12 -12.23 -26.66
CA ALA A 363 -0.63 -13.13 -27.68
C ALA A 363 -0.54 -12.55 -29.12
N GLY A 364 -0.07 -11.30 -29.27
CA GLY A 364 0.19 -10.69 -30.56
C GLY A 364 1.15 -11.53 -31.41
N ARG A 365 0.87 -11.62 -32.71
CA ARG A 365 1.70 -12.34 -33.67
C ARG A 365 3.02 -11.61 -33.89
N ASP A 366 4.06 -12.36 -34.24
CA ASP A 366 5.38 -11.83 -34.62
C ASP A 366 5.50 -11.62 -36.14
N GLU A 367 4.40 -11.79 -36.88
CA GLU A 367 4.28 -11.43 -38.30
C GLU A 367 3.99 -9.93 -38.45
N PRO A 368 4.60 -9.23 -39.43
CA PRO A 368 4.30 -7.83 -39.71
C PRO A 368 2.82 -7.60 -40.03
N LEU A 369 2.26 -6.49 -39.55
CA LEU A 369 0.87 -6.09 -39.86
C LEU A 369 0.62 -5.89 -41.37
N ARG A 370 1.67 -5.49 -42.11
CA ARG A 370 1.66 -5.32 -43.56
C ARG A 370 2.87 -6.03 -44.15
N PRO A 371 2.79 -7.36 -44.38
CA PRO A 371 3.90 -8.15 -44.90
C PRO A 371 4.48 -7.57 -46.20
N ASP A 372 3.61 -7.08 -47.09
CA ASP A 372 3.98 -6.53 -48.40
C ASP A 372 4.83 -5.24 -48.33
N LEU A 373 4.81 -4.55 -47.20
CA LEU A 373 5.56 -3.29 -46.99
C LEU A 373 6.71 -3.47 -46.00
N ALA A 374 6.84 -4.64 -45.39
CA ALA A 374 7.83 -4.91 -44.36
C ALA A 374 9.23 -4.93 -44.98
N VAL A 375 10.16 -4.26 -44.31
CA VAL A 375 11.57 -4.21 -44.69
C VAL A 375 12.36 -5.05 -43.68
N PRO A 376 13.13 -6.06 -44.12
CA PRO A 376 14.08 -6.77 -43.26
C PRO A 376 15.12 -5.80 -42.70
N GLU A 377 15.42 -5.90 -41.41
CA GLU A 377 16.46 -5.11 -40.72
C GLU A 377 16.38 -3.59 -40.99
N SER A 378 15.23 -2.99 -40.67
CA SER A 378 15.03 -1.56 -40.89
C SER A 378 15.94 -0.70 -39.99
N ALA A 379 16.89 0.04 -40.57
CA ALA A 379 17.71 1.04 -39.88
C ALA A 379 17.02 2.41 -39.71
N THR A 380 15.78 2.57 -40.20
CA THR A 380 15.04 3.83 -40.15
C THR A 380 13.72 3.67 -39.39
N VAL A 381 13.28 4.73 -38.69
CA VAL A 381 11.99 4.75 -37.98
C VAL A 381 10.82 4.41 -38.90
N ARG A 382 10.83 4.93 -40.14
CA ARG A 382 9.80 4.64 -41.15
C ARG A 382 9.79 3.15 -41.55
N GLY A 383 10.96 2.53 -41.69
CA GLY A 383 11.06 1.09 -41.93
C GLY A 383 10.56 0.27 -40.74
N ALA A 384 10.90 0.67 -39.51
CA ALA A 384 10.45 -0.01 -38.29
C ALA A 384 8.93 0.04 -38.13
N ILE A 385 8.29 1.16 -38.47
CA ILE A 385 6.82 1.28 -38.48
C ILE A 385 6.20 0.35 -39.52
N ARG A 386 6.79 0.22 -40.71
CA ARG A 386 6.28 -0.66 -41.78
C ARG A 386 6.43 -2.14 -41.44
N SER A 387 7.48 -2.49 -40.69
CA SER A 387 7.75 -3.86 -40.21
C SER A 387 7.13 -4.15 -38.84
N ALA A 388 6.27 -3.28 -38.31
CA ALA A 388 5.70 -3.44 -36.98
C ALA A 388 4.79 -4.67 -36.89
N THR A 389 5.05 -5.51 -35.89
CA THR A 389 4.26 -6.69 -35.57
C THR A 389 3.21 -6.35 -34.50
N PRO A 390 2.05 -7.02 -34.45
CA PRO A 390 1.09 -6.85 -33.35
C PRO A 390 1.73 -7.00 -31.96
N ALA A 391 2.66 -7.95 -31.84
CA ALA A 391 3.48 -8.16 -30.65
C ALA A 391 4.31 -6.93 -30.24
N ALA A 392 5.06 -6.36 -31.18
CA ALA A 392 5.90 -5.18 -30.95
C ALA A 392 5.04 -3.95 -30.61
N VAL A 393 3.90 -3.77 -31.30
CA VAL A 393 2.93 -2.72 -31.00
C VAL A 393 2.38 -2.90 -29.58
N GLY A 394 2.01 -4.13 -29.18
CA GLY A 394 1.56 -4.41 -27.83
C GLY A 394 2.59 -4.06 -26.76
N LEU A 395 3.86 -4.43 -26.95
CA LEU A 395 4.95 -4.07 -26.03
C LEU A 395 5.16 -2.55 -25.96
N LEU A 396 5.15 -1.87 -27.11
CA LEU A 396 5.29 -0.42 -27.16
C LEU A 396 4.12 0.29 -26.45
N LEU A 397 2.89 -0.18 -26.67
CA LEU A 397 1.69 0.34 -25.98
C LEU A 397 1.76 0.09 -24.47
N LEU A 398 2.25 -1.07 -24.04
CA LEU A 398 2.41 -1.39 -22.62
C LEU A 398 3.50 -0.54 -21.96
N ALA A 399 4.64 -0.33 -22.64
CA ALA A 399 5.68 0.60 -22.19
C ALA A 399 5.19 2.06 -22.15
N SER A 400 4.38 2.45 -23.13
CA SER A 400 3.75 3.78 -23.17
C SER A 400 2.75 3.95 -22.03
N ALA A 401 1.93 2.92 -21.74
CA ALA A 401 1.02 2.92 -20.60
C ALA A 401 1.78 3.04 -19.27
N LEU A 402 2.92 2.36 -19.12
CA LEU A 402 3.79 2.51 -17.96
C LEU A 402 4.26 3.95 -17.80
N ALA A 403 4.74 4.58 -18.88
CA ALA A 403 5.19 5.96 -18.87
C ALA A 403 4.06 6.94 -18.53
N VAL A 404 2.85 6.74 -19.07
CA VAL A 404 1.66 7.56 -18.77
C VAL A 404 1.25 7.46 -17.31
N VAL A 405 1.33 6.27 -16.70
CA VAL A 405 0.99 6.06 -15.28
C VAL A 405 2.10 6.59 -14.36
N ALA A 406 3.36 6.45 -14.73
CA ALA A 406 4.51 6.88 -13.94
C ALA A 406 4.74 8.40 -13.98
N GLY A 407 4.53 9.03 -15.14
CA GLY A 407 4.82 10.44 -15.39
C GLY A 407 4.22 11.44 -14.37
N PRO A 408 2.93 11.31 -13.99
CA PRO A 408 2.31 12.20 -13.01
C PRO A 408 3.00 12.22 -11.64
N GLY A 409 3.72 11.16 -11.26
CA GLY A 409 4.47 11.11 -10.00
C GLY A 409 5.73 11.97 -9.99
N VAL A 410 6.29 12.33 -11.15
CA VAL A 410 7.61 12.98 -11.22
C VAL A 410 7.59 14.39 -10.64
N VAL A 411 6.64 15.22 -11.06
CA VAL A 411 6.63 16.65 -10.67
C VAL A 411 6.32 16.85 -9.19
N PRO A 412 5.33 16.15 -8.59
CA PRO A 412 5.06 16.27 -7.16
C PRO A 412 6.25 15.93 -6.27
N ASN A 413 7.07 14.97 -6.69
CA ASN A 413 8.26 14.57 -5.94
C ASN A 413 9.47 15.53 -6.12
N LEU A 414 9.40 16.52 -7.02
CA LEU A 414 10.49 17.50 -7.20
C LEU A 414 10.37 18.71 -6.27
N VAL A 415 9.25 18.84 -5.55
CA VAL A 415 9.00 20.02 -4.74
C VAL A 415 9.59 19.90 -3.35
N ALA A 416 10.10 21.04 -2.88
CA ALA A 416 10.65 21.24 -1.57
C ALA A 416 9.62 21.89 -0.64
N VAL A 417 9.65 21.52 0.63
CA VAL A 417 8.90 22.10 1.72
C VAL A 417 9.75 23.22 2.31
N GLY A 418 9.35 24.47 2.06
CA GLY A 418 10.09 25.64 2.56
C GLY A 418 10.04 25.81 4.08
N ASP A 419 11.04 26.52 4.62
CA ASP A 419 11.22 26.77 6.07
C ASP A 419 10.18 27.69 6.71
N GLY A 420 9.30 28.33 5.93
CA GLY A 420 8.34 29.31 6.45
C GLY A 420 7.44 28.79 7.58
N ASP A 421 7.15 29.65 8.55
CA ASP A 421 6.46 29.29 9.79
C ASP A 421 5.06 28.70 9.56
N LEU A 422 4.68 27.76 10.43
CA LEU A 422 3.31 27.28 10.53
C LEU A 422 2.47 28.23 11.41
N PRO A 423 1.13 28.28 11.24
CA PRO A 423 0.28 29.07 12.12
C PRO A 423 0.31 28.59 13.58
N GLY A 424 0.22 29.54 14.50
CA GLY A 424 0.21 29.31 15.95
C GLY A 424 1.58 28.96 16.52
N ASP A 425 1.59 28.40 17.73
CA ASP A 425 2.80 27.95 18.41
C ASP A 425 2.93 26.41 18.28
N PRO A 426 3.69 25.90 17.30
CA PRO A 426 3.81 24.46 17.07
C PRO A 426 4.58 23.77 18.20
N VAL A 427 4.24 22.50 18.46
CA VAL A 427 5.09 21.62 19.26
C VAL A 427 6.24 21.12 18.38
N GLU A 428 7.47 21.36 18.83
CA GLU A 428 8.68 20.91 18.14
C GLU A 428 9.25 19.61 18.71
N VAL A 429 9.63 18.69 17.82
CA VAL A 429 10.25 17.39 18.15
C VAL A 429 11.27 17.05 17.08
N GLU A 430 12.58 17.16 17.35
CA GLU A 430 13.65 16.76 16.41
C GLU A 430 13.44 17.32 14.98
N GLY A 431 13.11 18.62 14.88
CA GLY A 431 12.81 19.32 13.62
C GLY A 431 11.39 19.13 13.06
N TYR A 432 10.57 18.25 13.65
CA TYR A 432 9.14 18.20 13.35
C TYR A 432 8.39 19.31 14.06
N GLN A 433 7.56 20.04 13.33
CA GLN A 433 6.58 20.99 13.86
C GLN A 433 5.18 20.37 13.77
N VAL A 434 4.48 20.28 14.90
CA VAL A 434 3.10 19.79 15.00
C VAL A 434 2.19 20.91 15.49
N THR A 435 1.25 21.35 14.65
CA THR A 435 0.27 22.39 15.00
C THR A 435 -1.13 22.00 14.55
N TYR A 436 -2.13 22.82 14.89
CA TYR A 436 -3.48 22.73 14.34
C TYR A 436 -3.82 23.99 13.58
N ALA A 437 -4.30 23.85 12.36
CA ALA A 437 -4.71 24.97 11.53
C ALA A 437 -5.97 24.65 10.73
N GLU A 438 -6.73 25.68 10.38
CA GLU A 438 -7.93 25.57 9.55
C GLU A 438 -7.83 26.46 8.32
N ASP A 439 -8.38 25.95 7.21
CA ASP A 439 -8.42 26.64 5.91
C ASP A 439 -7.04 27.08 5.41
N VAL A 440 -6.04 26.24 5.66
CA VAL A 440 -4.66 26.45 5.18
C VAL A 440 -4.42 25.70 3.89
N GLU A 441 -3.56 26.27 3.05
CA GLU A 441 -3.20 25.66 1.77
C GLU A 441 -2.55 24.28 1.96
N ASP A 442 -3.06 23.27 1.25
CA ASP A 442 -2.51 21.91 1.25
C ASP A 442 -1.23 21.82 0.41
N ARG A 443 -0.07 21.92 1.08
CA ARG A 443 1.23 21.89 0.39
C ARG A 443 1.63 20.49 -0.11
N THR A 444 0.88 19.43 0.21
CA THR A 444 1.12 18.08 -0.34
C THR A 444 0.46 17.89 -1.70
N VAL A 445 -0.72 18.50 -1.92
CA VAL A 445 -1.55 18.27 -3.11
C VAL A 445 -1.41 19.41 -4.14
N ASN A 446 -0.98 20.59 -3.71
CA ASN A 446 -0.93 21.81 -4.53
C ASN A 446 0.38 21.98 -5.30
N VAL A 447 1.12 20.88 -5.49
CA VAL A 447 2.49 20.92 -6.00
C VAL A 447 2.57 21.33 -7.49
N VAL A 448 1.51 21.08 -8.25
CA VAL A 448 1.32 21.56 -9.62
C VAL A 448 -0.16 21.84 -9.84
N ASP A 449 -0.51 23.05 -10.27
CA ASP A 449 -1.86 23.41 -10.73
C ASP A 449 -2.18 22.69 -12.05
N VAL A 450 -2.54 21.41 -11.97
CA VAL A 450 -3.01 20.63 -13.12
C VAL A 450 -4.53 20.75 -13.18
N ARG A 451 -5.03 21.51 -14.15
CA ARG A 451 -6.44 21.51 -14.48
C ARG A 451 -6.77 20.30 -15.34
N ALA A 452 -7.33 19.26 -14.73
CA ALA A 452 -7.94 18.14 -15.44
C ALA A 452 -9.43 18.08 -15.08
N PHE A 453 -10.27 17.78 -16.08
CA PHE A 453 -11.73 17.70 -15.89
C PHE A 453 -12.38 18.96 -15.27
N GLY A 454 -11.75 20.14 -15.44
CA GLY A 454 -12.23 21.40 -14.87
C GLY A 454 -11.99 21.57 -13.37
N ARG A 455 -11.14 20.76 -12.73
CA ARG A 455 -10.82 20.82 -11.30
C ARG A 455 -9.39 21.32 -11.07
N SER A 456 -9.19 22.06 -9.97
CA SER A 456 -7.85 22.43 -9.49
C SER A 456 -7.31 21.37 -8.54
N THR A 457 -5.99 21.26 -8.49
CA THR A 457 -5.26 20.55 -7.43
C THR A 457 -5.05 21.43 -6.20
N SER A 458 -5.10 22.77 -6.35
CA SER A 458 -5.07 23.73 -5.24
C SER A 458 -6.28 23.57 -4.30
N VAL A 459 -6.07 22.98 -3.13
CA VAL A 459 -7.09 22.77 -2.10
C VAL A 459 -6.61 23.25 -0.74
N ASN A 460 -7.54 23.78 0.05
CA ASN A 460 -7.32 24.04 1.47
C ASN A 460 -7.66 22.81 2.30
N THR A 461 -7.01 22.70 3.46
CA THR A 461 -7.20 21.64 4.43
C THR A 461 -7.27 22.22 5.84
N SER A 462 -7.92 21.48 6.73
CA SER A 462 -8.07 21.83 8.14
C SER A 462 -7.79 20.62 9.01
N GLY A 463 -6.96 20.77 10.02
CA GLY A 463 -6.59 19.69 10.93
C GLY A 463 -5.25 19.87 11.61
N VAL A 464 -4.73 18.77 12.15
CA VAL A 464 -3.37 18.69 12.70
C VAL A 464 -2.38 18.60 11.56
N ILE A 465 -1.53 19.61 11.45
CA ILE A 465 -0.49 19.73 10.43
C ILE A 465 0.83 19.25 11.03
N VAL A 466 1.57 18.44 10.27
CA VAL A 466 2.93 18.02 10.57
C VAL A 466 3.84 18.51 9.47
N LYS A 467 4.89 19.24 9.84
CA LYS A 467 5.91 19.74 8.93
C LYS A 467 7.31 19.34 9.41
N ASN A 468 8.20 19.01 8.50
CA ASN A 468 9.64 18.95 8.73
C ASN A 468 10.33 19.32 7.41
N ALA A 469 11.00 20.47 7.37
CA ALA A 469 11.61 20.98 6.14
C ALA A 469 12.80 20.12 5.69
N ASP A 470 13.68 19.71 6.62
CA ASP A 470 14.84 18.86 6.34
C ASP A 470 14.47 17.51 5.72
N ARG A 471 13.27 17.00 6.03
CA ARG A 471 12.74 15.74 5.53
C ARG A 471 11.72 15.92 4.41
N GLU A 472 11.47 17.16 3.98
CA GLU A 472 10.50 17.50 2.92
C GLU A 472 9.08 17.03 3.23
N ILE A 473 8.72 17.05 4.52
CA ILE A 473 7.44 16.56 5.02
C ILE A 473 6.52 17.75 5.23
N TRP A 474 5.35 17.68 4.61
CA TRP A 474 4.19 18.49 4.99
C TRP A 474 2.95 17.63 4.82
N THR A 475 2.10 17.54 5.83
CA THR A 475 0.84 16.77 5.74
C THR A 475 -0.18 17.20 6.77
N THR A 476 -1.46 17.04 6.42
CA THR A 476 -2.54 16.97 7.43
C THR A 476 -2.56 15.56 8.02
N ALA A 477 -1.93 15.35 9.17
CA ALA A 477 -1.86 14.05 9.84
C ALA A 477 -3.22 13.61 10.39
N VAL A 478 -4.03 14.56 10.88
CA VAL A 478 -5.38 14.31 11.40
C VAL A 478 -6.30 15.43 10.91
N SER A 479 -7.28 15.11 10.07
CA SER A 479 -8.27 16.12 9.61
C SER A 479 -9.12 16.67 10.77
N ARG A 480 -9.64 17.89 10.62
CA ARG A 480 -10.61 18.52 11.52
C ARG A 480 -11.81 17.62 11.84
N GLY A 481 -12.42 16.99 10.83
CA GLY A 481 -13.57 16.12 11.02
C GLY A 481 -13.23 14.84 11.81
N ASN A 482 -12.07 14.23 11.55
CA ASN A 482 -11.61 13.08 12.34
C ASN A 482 -11.38 13.47 13.80
N LEU A 483 -10.76 14.62 14.07
CA LEU A 483 -10.58 15.10 15.43
C LEU A 483 -11.92 15.50 16.09
N ALA A 484 -12.88 16.05 15.33
CA ALA A 484 -14.23 16.35 15.80
C ALA A 484 -15.08 15.10 16.08
N PHE A 485 -14.81 13.99 15.38
CA PHE A 485 -15.50 12.73 15.61
C PHE A 485 -14.95 12.00 16.84
N TRP A 486 -13.62 12.00 17.03
CA TRP A 486 -12.97 11.19 18.07
C TRP A 486 -12.50 11.97 19.30
N GLY A 487 -12.38 13.30 19.21
CA GLY A 487 -11.92 14.21 20.26
C GLY A 487 -10.43 14.09 20.66
N TYR A 488 -9.74 13.00 20.28
CA TYR A 488 -8.33 12.79 20.63
C TYR A 488 -7.64 11.85 19.66
N ARG A 489 -6.42 12.21 19.27
CA ARG A 489 -5.61 11.48 18.29
C ARG A 489 -4.13 11.51 18.64
N ALA A 490 -3.45 10.41 18.37
CA ALA A 490 -1.99 10.37 18.38
C ALA A 490 -1.46 10.82 17.02
N VAL A 491 -0.39 11.62 17.05
CA VAL A 491 0.44 11.94 15.89
C VAL A 491 1.84 11.42 16.19
N ASP A 492 2.26 10.43 15.41
CA ASP A 492 3.53 9.76 15.58
C ASP A 492 4.55 10.32 14.58
N VAL A 493 5.59 10.94 15.13
CA VAL A 493 6.76 11.43 14.40
C VAL A 493 7.96 10.57 14.76
N GLY A 494 9.02 10.63 13.95
CA GLY A 494 10.17 9.77 14.18
C GLY A 494 11.18 9.76 13.05
N GLY A 495 12.00 8.71 13.05
CA GLY A 495 12.96 8.39 12.01
C GLY A 495 13.42 6.95 12.20
N THR A 496 14.47 6.55 11.48
CA THR A 496 15.01 5.19 11.60
C THR A 496 15.38 4.87 13.05
N GLY A 497 14.67 3.92 13.66
CA GLY A 497 14.96 3.41 15.00
C GLY A 497 14.46 4.26 16.19
N TRP A 498 13.73 5.35 15.96
CA TRP A 498 13.17 6.15 17.05
C TRP A 498 11.76 6.68 16.76
N ARG A 499 11.03 6.97 17.82
CA ARG A 499 9.63 7.38 17.79
C ARG A 499 9.35 8.39 18.88
N GLU A 500 8.53 9.38 18.55
CA GLU A 500 7.89 10.27 19.51
C GLU A 500 6.40 10.41 19.17
N THR A 501 5.56 10.54 20.19
CA THR A 501 4.10 10.65 20.02
C THR A 501 3.63 11.97 20.62
N VAL A 502 3.08 12.83 19.76
CA VAL A 502 2.35 14.04 20.17
C VAL A 502 0.87 13.72 20.19
N TRP A 503 0.25 13.83 21.36
CA TRP A 503 -1.18 13.62 21.48
C TRP A 503 -1.93 14.92 21.26
N VAL A 504 -2.95 14.90 20.42
CA VAL A 504 -3.77 16.08 20.12
C VAL A 504 -5.18 15.85 20.59
N GLN A 505 -5.68 16.77 21.41
CA GLN A 505 -7.00 16.74 22.03
C GLN A 505 -7.83 17.92 21.57
N ARG A 506 -9.05 17.65 21.10
CA ARG A 506 -10.09 18.67 20.98
C ARG A 506 -10.93 18.67 22.25
N VAL A 507 -11.19 19.87 22.76
CA VAL A 507 -12.12 20.12 23.85
C VAL A 507 -13.00 21.29 23.42
N GLY A 508 -14.31 21.19 23.62
CA GLY A 508 -15.23 22.22 23.18
C GLY A 508 -16.50 22.30 24.00
N TRP A 509 -17.25 23.37 23.74
CA TRP A 509 -18.58 23.65 24.25
C TRP A 509 -19.48 24.04 23.09
N VAL A 510 -20.68 23.50 23.05
CA VAL A 510 -21.72 23.81 22.08
C VAL A 510 -22.68 24.80 22.72
N ALA A 511 -22.68 26.04 22.25
CA ALA A 511 -23.64 27.04 22.68
C ALA A 511 -25.05 26.66 22.20
N ALA A 512 -26.05 26.88 23.04
CA ALA A 512 -27.45 26.57 22.73
C ALA A 512 -27.86 27.32 21.46
N ASN A 513 -28.11 26.56 20.39
CA ASN A 513 -28.38 27.03 19.02
C ASN A 513 -27.34 28.01 18.43
N GLY A 514 -26.13 28.04 18.99
CA GLY A 514 -25.05 28.94 18.60
C GLY A 514 -23.86 28.26 17.92
N GLY A 515 -23.83 26.93 17.90
CA GLY A 515 -22.72 26.13 17.37
C GLY A 515 -21.59 25.93 18.39
N PRO A 516 -20.52 25.21 17.99
CA PRO A 516 -19.40 24.89 18.87
C PRO A 516 -18.35 26.01 18.94
N THR A 517 -17.78 26.20 20.13
CA THR A 517 -16.48 26.83 20.34
C THR A 517 -15.54 25.80 20.97
N TYR A 518 -14.33 25.66 20.47
CA TYR A 518 -13.39 24.63 20.91
C TYR A 518 -11.96 25.11 20.84
N ARG A 519 -11.11 24.41 21.59
CA ARG A 519 -9.67 24.51 21.48
C ARG A 519 -9.07 23.16 21.13
N VAL A 520 -7.88 23.20 20.57
CA VAL A 520 -7.08 22.02 20.30
C VAL A 520 -5.79 22.12 21.09
N ASP A 521 -5.57 21.17 22.00
CA ASP A 521 -4.40 21.09 22.85
C ASP A 521 -3.48 19.96 22.37
N ALA A 522 -2.17 20.20 22.33
CA ALA A 522 -1.16 19.16 22.23
C ALA A 522 -0.70 18.74 23.63
N VAL A 523 -0.40 17.46 23.81
CA VAL A 523 0.13 16.88 25.04
C VAL A 523 1.36 16.04 24.70
N ARG A 524 2.49 16.39 25.33
CA ARG A 524 3.77 15.68 25.22
C ARG A 524 4.49 15.74 26.57
N ASN A 525 5.01 14.61 27.06
CA ASN A 525 5.75 14.53 28.33
C ASN A 525 5.04 15.27 29.47
N GLU A 526 3.73 15.02 29.62
CA GLU A 526 2.83 15.66 30.60
C GLU A 526 2.64 17.18 30.44
N THR A 527 3.36 17.81 29.51
CA THR A 527 3.23 19.22 29.16
C THR A 527 2.10 19.39 28.16
N ARG A 528 1.22 20.35 28.43
CA ARG A 528 0.08 20.68 27.57
C ARG A 528 0.26 22.09 26.99
N SER A 529 0.04 22.21 25.69
CA SER A 529 0.10 23.48 24.96
C SER A 529 -1.15 23.64 24.09
N THR A 530 -1.79 24.79 24.09
CA THR A 530 -2.93 25.07 23.21
C THR A 530 -2.43 25.44 21.82
N LEU A 531 -2.73 24.62 20.82
CA LEU A 531 -2.33 24.84 19.42
C LEU A 531 -3.28 25.79 18.69
N PHE A 532 -4.56 25.78 19.06
CA PHE A 532 -5.61 26.50 18.35
C PHE A 532 -6.81 26.80 19.25
N THR A 533 -7.43 27.95 19.05
CA THR A 533 -8.73 28.33 19.60
C THR A 533 -9.66 28.75 18.47
N SER A 534 -10.87 28.20 18.44
CA SER A 534 -11.87 28.58 17.46
C SER A 534 -12.50 29.93 17.82
N GLU A 535 -13.33 30.45 16.91
CA GLU A 535 -14.19 31.58 17.21
C GLU A 535 -15.12 31.31 18.42
N SER A 536 -15.54 32.39 19.08
CA SER A 536 -16.48 32.33 20.20
C SER A 536 -17.90 32.03 19.70
N ALA A 537 -18.65 31.21 20.45
CA ALA A 537 -20.02 30.83 20.12
C ALA A 537 -21.02 31.55 21.02
N ARG A 538 -21.93 32.33 20.43
CA ARG A 538 -22.99 33.03 21.15
C ARG A 538 -24.20 32.12 21.30
N ALA A 539 -24.69 31.95 22.53
CA ALA A 539 -25.94 31.25 22.76
C ALA A 539 -27.12 32.11 22.25
N GLU A 540 -28.06 31.49 21.54
CA GLU A 540 -29.26 32.17 21.05
C GLU A 540 -30.17 32.69 22.19
N PRO A 541 -30.36 31.94 23.31
CA PRO A 541 -31.22 32.42 24.38
C PRO A 541 -30.71 33.71 25.03
N ARG A 542 -31.66 34.59 25.35
CA ARG A 542 -31.42 35.84 26.08
C ARG A 542 -32.09 35.81 27.44
N ILE A 543 -31.44 36.37 28.45
CA ILE A 543 -31.97 36.45 29.81
C ILE A 543 -31.98 37.90 30.26
N ASP A 544 -33.19 38.46 30.38
CA ASP A 544 -33.41 39.87 30.73
C ASP A 544 -32.47 40.82 29.95
N GLY A 545 -32.53 40.74 28.62
CA GLY A 545 -31.74 41.55 27.70
C GLY A 545 -30.25 41.19 27.56
N ARG A 546 -29.72 40.22 28.34
CA ARG A 546 -28.31 39.79 28.28
C ARG A 546 -28.10 38.67 27.28
N ASN A 547 -26.97 38.75 26.56
CA ASN A 547 -26.48 37.67 25.69
C ASN A 547 -25.28 37.01 26.33
N VAL A 548 -25.27 35.67 26.37
CA VAL A 548 -24.12 34.89 26.87
C VAL A 548 -23.37 34.29 25.69
N THR A 549 -22.05 34.45 25.68
CA THR A 549 -21.15 33.89 24.67
C THR A 549 -20.11 33.03 25.38
N VAL A 550 -19.85 31.83 24.86
CA VAL A 550 -18.75 30.98 25.29
C VAL A 550 -17.58 31.21 24.33
N ALA A 551 -16.38 31.39 24.85
CA ALA A 551 -15.19 31.57 24.03
C ALA A 551 -14.09 30.59 24.47
N ALA A 552 -13.54 29.84 23.51
CA ALA A 552 -12.29 29.14 23.68
C ALA A 552 -11.15 30.16 23.83
N VAL A 553 -10.29 29.96 24.83
CA VAL A 553 -9.11 30.77 25.09
C VAL A 553 -7.93 29.85 25.39
N GLU A 554 -6.71 30.40 25.37
CA GLU A 554 -5.53 29.65 25.76
C GLU A 554 -5.69 29.08 27.17
N GLY A 555 -5.44 27.77 27.34
CA GLY A 555 -5.57 27.07 28.63
C GLY A 555 -7.00 26.89 29.16
N GLY A 556 -8.00 27.62 28.66
CA GLY A 556 -9.33 27.70 29.27
C GLY A 556 -10.54 27.77 28.32
N PHE A 557 -11.67 28.08 28.93
CA PHE A 557 -12.84 28.68 28.28
C PHE A 557 -13.25 29.87 29.14
N GLU A 558 -13.82 30.89 28.52
CA GLU A 558 -14.41 32.02 29.22
C GLU A 558 -15.88 32.21 28.82
N LEU A 559 -16.66 32.75 29.74
CA LEU A 559 -18.02 33.19 29.53
C LEU A 559 -18.02 34.71 29.43
N ARG A 560 -18.67 35.24 28.40
CA ARG A 560 -18.83 36.67 28.16
C ARG A 560 -20.30 37.03 28.19
N VAL A 561 -20.68 37.98 29.04
CA VAL A 561 -22.07 38.47 29.14
C VAL A 561 -22.12 39.92 28.66
N ALA A 562 -22.86 40.14 27.58
CA ALA A 562 -23.07 41.45 26.99
C ALA A 562 -24.43 42.04 27.39
N TYR A 563 -24.44 43.29 27.84
CA TYR A 563 -25.62 44.03 28.26
C TYR A 563 -25.43 45.55 28.10
N GLU A 564 -26.42 46.26 27.56
CA GLU A 564 -26.41 47.73 27.42
C GLU A 564 -25.13 48.30 26.78
N GLY A 565 -24.54 47.58 25.82
CA GLY A 565 -23.34 48.02 25.11
C GLY A 565 -22.01 47.67 25.81
N GLU A 566 -22.06 47.13 27.02
CA GLU A 566 -20.87 46.67 27.75
C GLU A 566 -20.78 45.15 27.80
N THR A 567 -19.58 44.61 27.97
CA THR A 567 -19.34 43.16 28.10
C THR A 567 -18.49 42.88 29.34
N GLU A 568 -18.93 41.94 30.16
CA GLU A 568 -18.14 41.38 31.27
C GLU A 568 -17.73 39.96 30.93
N ARG A 569 -16.55 39.53 31.40
CA ARG A 569 -16.00 38.21 31.13
C ARG A 569 -15.44 37.57 32.39
N SER A 570 -15.55 36.26 32.47
CA SER A 570 -14.86 35.44 33.47
C SER A 570 -14.51 34.09 32.89
N VAL A 571 -13.50 33.43 33.47
CA VAL A 571 -13.22 32.02 33.23
C VAL A 571 -14.49 31.21 33.48
N LEU A 572 -14.72 30.20 32.64
CA LEU A 572 -15.81 29.24 32.82
C LEU A 572 -15.62 28.52 34.16
N PRO A 573 -16.60 28.58 35.09
CA PRO A 573 -16.45 28.05 36.44
C PRO A 573 -16.20 26.54 36.43
N ALA A 574 -15.53 26.00 37.46
CA ALA A 574 -15.34 24.56 37.56
C ALA A 574 -16.69 23.83 37.72
N ALA A 575 -16.67 22.51 37.60
CA ALA A 575 -17.90 21.71 37.76
C ALA A 575 -18.50 21.94 39.16
N ASN A 576 -19.81 22.21 39.20
CA ASN A 576 -20.58 22.55 40.39
C ASN A 576 -20.24 23.92 41.02
N GLU A 577 -19.55 24.79 40.28
CA GLU A 577 -19.31 26.18 40.69
C GLU A 577 -20.16 27.15 39.85
N SER A 578 -20.20 28.41 40.28
CA SER A 578 -20.90 29.47 39.58
C SER A 578 -20.14 30.79 39.60
N VAL A 579 -20.46 31.65 38.62
CA VAL A 579 -19.95 33.01 38.55
C VAL A 579 -21.08 33.96 38.16
N THR A 580 -21.14 35.15 38.77
CA THR A 580 -22.15 36.16 38.40
C THR A 580 -21.52 37.21 37.51
N LEU A 581 -22.09 37.41 36.31
CA LEU A 581 -21.65 38.42 35.35
C LEU A 581 -22.83 39.29 34.94
N ARG A 582 -22.71 40.61 35.03
CA ARG A 582 -23.77 41.58 34.74
C ARG A 582 -25.12 41.27 35.41
N GLY A 583 -25.14 40.60 36.56
CA GLY A 583 -26.37 40.24 37.27
C GLY A 583 -27.07 38.96 36.78
N VAL A 584 -26.41 38.13 35.97
CA VAL A 584 -26.81 36.75 35.65
C VAL A 584 -25.82 35.80 36.29
N THR A 585 -26.33 34.81 37.02
CA THR A 585 -25.52 33.75 37.63
C THR A 585 -25.35 32.63 36.62
N LEU A 586 -24.11 32.32 36.26
CA LEU A 586 -23.74 31.24 35.36
C LEU A 586 -23.28 30.05 36.19
N VAL A 587 -24.05 28.96 36.16
CA VAL A 587 -23.81 27.75 36.95
C VAL A 587 -23.36 26.63 36.02
N HIS A 588 -22.24 25.98 36.35
CA HIS A 588 -21.78 24.79 35.63
C HIS A 588 -22.23 23.54 36.37
N GLU A 589 -23.18 22.81 35.79
CA GLU A 589 -23.69 21.54 36.34
C GLU A 589 -23.40 20.41 35.34
N GLU A 590 -22.73 19.36 35.81
CA GLU A 590 -22.34 18.20 34.99
C GLU A 590 -21.59 18.60 33.69
N ASP A 591 -22.24 18.45 32.54
CA ASP A 591 -21.74 18.78 31.21
C ASP A 591 -22.45 20.01 30.61
N ALA A 592 -23.11 20.84 31.43
CA ALA A 592 -23.90 21.98 30.96
C ALA A 592 -23.64 23.25 31.76
N VAL A 593 -23.69 24.39 31.08
CA VAL A 593 -23.72 25.71 31.71
C VAL A 593 -25.14 26.24 31.61
N PHE A 594 -25.69 26.63 32.75
CA PHE A 594 -26.97 27.30 32.87
C PHE A 594 -26.75 28.76 33.26
N ALA A 595 -27.64 29.61 32.81
CA ALA A 595 -27.72 30.99 33.24
C ALA A 595 -29.02 31.19 34.02
N GLU A 596 -28.90 31.77 35.20
CA GLU A 596 -29.96 31.93 36.18
C GLU A 596 -30.12 33.40 36.55
N ARG A 597 -31.38 33.85 36.62
CA ARG A 597 -31.74 35.16 37.16
C ARG A 597 -33.18 35.17 37.64
N GLY A 598 -33.36 35.45 38.94
CA GLY A 598 -34.67 35.27 39.59
C GLY A 598 -35.12 33.81 39.45
N GLU A 599 -36.34 33.60 38.97
CA GLU A 599 -36.89 32.26 38.71
C GLU A 599 -36.58 31.73 37.28
N THR A 600 -35.88 32.52 36.45
CA THR A 600 -35.53 32.11 35.09
C THR A 600 -34.23 31.32 35.10
N ARG A 601 -34.26 30.13 34.52
CA ARG A 601 -33.09 29.28 34.29
C ARG A 601 -33.08 28.79 32.84
N VAL A 602 -31.98 29.05 32.13
CA VAL A 602 -31.84 28.65 30.72
C VAL A 602 -30.49 27.99 30.49
N ARG A 603 -30.47 26.91 29.71
CA ARG A 603 -29.22 26.27 29.29
C ARG A 603 -28.53 27.14 28.24
N ILE A 604 -27.28 27.50 28.51
CA ILE A 604 -26.45 28.32 27.63
C ILE A 604 -25.54 27.48 26.75
N ALA A 605 -24.94 26.43 27.31
CA ALA A 605 -24.04 25.58 26.54
C ALA A 605 -23.98 24.17 27.13
N THR A 606 -23.56 23.22 26.31
CA THR A 606 -23.22 21.86 26.72
C THR A 606 -21.82 21.51 26.28
N ARG A 607 -21.11 20.70 27.06
CA ARG A 607 -19.80 20.18 26.67
C ARG A 607 -19.91 19.43 25.35
N GLU A 608 -18.97 19.68 24.43
CA GLU A 608 -18.91 18.98 23.15
C GLU A 608 -18.70 17.48 23.40
N ARG A 609 -19.53 16.67 22.73
CA ARG A 609 -19.46 15.20 22.77
C ARG A 609 -18.91 14.68 21.45
N TYR A 610 -18.20 13.55 21.53
CA TYR A 610 -17.49 12.95 20.41
C TYR A 610 -18.07 11.57 20.12
N GLU A 611 -18.68 11.41 18.94
CA GLU A 611 -19.38 10.17 18.54
C GLU A 611 -18.48 8.94 18.62
N GLY A 612 -17.21 9.04 18.23
CA GLY A 612 -16.27 7.91 18.28
C GLY A 612 -15.88 7.45 19.68
N ARG A 613 -16.39 8.07 20.74
CA ARG A 613 -16.17 7.65 22.13
C ARG A 613 -17.44 7.19 22.84
N GLN A 614 -18.58 7.31 22.19
CA GLN A 614 -19.86 6.76 22.65
C GLN A 614 -19.99 5.36 22.09
#